data_AF-A0A9X5XJK0-F1
#
_entry.id   AF-A0A9X5XJK0-F1
#
_cell.length_a   1.000
_cell.length_b   1.000
_cell.length_c   1.000
_cell.angle_alpha   90.00
_cell.angle_beta   90.00
_cell.angle_gamma   90.00
#
_symmetry.space_group_name_H-M   'P 1'
#
loop_
_entity.id
_entity.type
_entity.pdbx_description
1 polymer ?
#
loop_
_entity_poly.entity_id
_entity_poly.type
_entity_poly.pdbx_seq_one_letter_code
_entity_poly.pdbx_strand_id
1 'polypeptide(L)'
;MSFTWGPATGVGSMPGDDAREAAKTVTGSFEDFPFLPELPARGPGADMIGRTAGMLVELYARVEPSGWRIGDRPGRDTKRARSWLGEDLDALEEFTQGFEGPLKVQAVGPWTLAAALELRGGEAALSDLGACRDLAGSLAEGLRTHLDEVRRRVPGAQIVVQLDEPS
;
A
#
# COMPACT_ATOMS: atom_id res chain seq x y z
N MET A 1 10.34 -10.89 33.71
CA MET A 1 10.10 -10.36 32.36
C MET A 1 8.83 -9.53 32.44
N SER A 2 8.93 -8.22 32.28
CA SER A 2 7.75 -7.35 32.17
C SER A 2 7.11 -7.66 30.82
N PHE A 3 5.88 -8.16 30.80
CA PHE A 3 5.09 -8.19 29.57
C PHE A 3 4.59 -6.76 29.32
N THR A 4 5.34 -5.99 28.53
CA THR A 4 4.78 -4.82 27.87
C THR A 4 3.80 -5.33 26.82
N TRP A 5 2.50 -5.14 27.07
CA TRP A 5 1.50 -5.28 26.01
C TRP A 5 1.89 -4.38 24.84
N GLY A 6 1.77 -4.89 23.61
CA GLY A 6 2.05 -4.09 22.42
C GLY A 6 1.05 -2.93 22.30
N PRO A 7 1.47 -1.76 21.79
CA PRO A 7 0.56 -0.64 21.54
C PRO A 7 -0.52 -1.02 20.52
N ALA A 8 -1.72 -0.44 20.65
CA ALA A 8 -2.83 -0.67 19.72
C ALA A 8 -2.57 0.03 18.37
N THR A 9 -3.01 -0.60 17.27
CA THR A 9 -2.96 -0.01 15.92
C THR A 9 -4.19 -0.43 15.12
N GLY A 10 -4.50 0.26 14.01
CA GLY A 10 -5.63 -0.07 13.13
C GLY A 10 -5.29 -1.14 12.09
N VAL A 11 -6.28 -1.63 11.34
CA VAL A 11 -6.07 -2.64 10.27
C VAL A 11 -5.46 -2.00 9.02
N GLY A 12 -5.90 -0.79 8.64
CA GLY A 12 -5.32 -0.03 7.53
C GLY A 12 -6.32 0.90 6.86
N SER A 13 -7.46 0.37 6.42
CA SER A 13 -8.48 1.15 5.73
C SER A 13 -9.27 2.07 6.67
N MET A 14 -9.53 3.29 6.21
CA MET A 14 -10.31 4.32 6.91
C MET A 14 -11.48 4.79 6.03
N PRO A 15 -12.60 5.23 6.62
CA PRO A 15 -13.69 5.85 5.87
C PRO A 15 -13.30 7.24 5.36
N GLY A 16 -14.01 7.71 4.33
CA GLY A 16 -13.80 9.04 3.74
C GLY A 16 -12.74 9.05 2.63
N ASP A 17 -12.45 10.25 2.13
CA ASP A 17 -11.61 10.49 0.96
C ASP A 17 -10.53 11.57 1.20
N ASP A 18 -10.49 12.20 2.36
CA ASP A 18 -9.49 13.21 2.73
C ASP A 18 -8.28 12.58 3.44
N ALA A 19 -7.12 12.60 2.77
CA ALA A 19 -5.88 12.03 3.28
C ALA A 19 -5.38 12.71 4.56
N ARG A 20 -5.55 14.03 4.66
CA ARG A 20 -5.06 14.85 5.77
C ARG A 20 -5.89 14.60 7.03
N GLU A 21 -7.21 14.61 6.91
CA GLU A 21 -8.09 14.29 8.02
C GLU A 21 -7.93 12.83 8.48
N ALA A 22 -7.71 11.89 7.55
CA ALA A 22 -7.41 10.51 7.90
C ALA A 22 -6.08 10.36 8.66
N ALA A 23 -5.00 10.98 8.17
CA ALA A 23 -3.69 10.94 8.82
C ALA A 23 -3.74 11.55 10.22
N LYS A 24 -4.33 12.75 10.36
CA LYS A 24 -4.56 13.41 11.66
C LYS A 24 -5.35 12.53 12.63
N THR A 25 -6.40 11.88 12.14
CA THR A 25 -7.22 10.98 12.96
C THR A 25 -6.42 9.79 13.44
N VAL A 26 -5.66 9.15 12.56
CA VAL A 26 -4.85 7.98 12.90
C VAL A 26 -3.75 8.32 13.89
N THR A 27 -2.97 9.38 13.63
CA THR A 27 -1.87 9.77 14.53
C THR A 27 -2.36 10.28 15.88
N GLY A 28 -3.51 10.94 15.94
CA GLY A 28 -4.14 11.36 17.20
C GLY A 28 -4.86 10.25 17.97
N SER A 29 -5.23 9.14 17.31
CA SER A 29 -5.91 8.02 17.98
C SER A 29 -4.95 6.89 18.38
N PHE A 30 -3.86 6.72 17.63
CA PHE A 30 -2.87 5.66 17.80
C PHE A 30 -1.48 6.26 18.01
N GLU A 31 -1.35 7.15 18.99
CA GLU A 31 -0.13 7.94 19.24
C GLU A 31 1.14 7.06 19.36
N ASP A 32 1.03 5.88 19.99
CA ASP A 32 2.18 4.98 20.21
C ASP A 32 2.49 4.06 19.00
N PHE A 33 1.53 3.84 18.10
CA PHE A 33 1.69 2.95 16.94
C PHE A 33 0.78 3.33 15.77
N PRO A 34 1.00 4.50 15.14
CA PRO A 34 0.21 4.96 14.02
C PRO A 34 0.43 4.08 12.79
N PHE A 35 -0.44 4.23 11.80
CA PHE A 35 -0.36 3.53 10.53
C PHE A 35 -0.64 4.48 9.35
N LEU A 36 -0.13 4.14 8.17
CA LEU A 36 -0.47 4.85 6.93
C LEU A 36 -1.91 4.50 6.53
N PRO A 37 -2.89 5.41 6.58
CA PRO A 37 -4.26 5.07 6.23
C PRO A 37 -4.40 4.70 4.75
N GLU A 38 -5.31 3.77 4.48
CA GLU A 38 -5.84 3.51 3.14
C GLU A 38 -7.24 4.09 3.01
N LEU A 39 -7.55 4.77 1.90
CA LEU A 39 -8.86 5.42 1.68
C LEU A 39 -9.50 4.92 0.37
N PRO A 40 -10.09 3.71 0.37
CA PRO A 40 -10.65 3.10 -0.84
C PRO A 40 -11.78 3.94 -1.47
N ALA A 41 -12.46 4.80 -0.72
CA ALA A 41 -13.55 5.63 -1.22
C ALA A 41 -13.10 6.68 -2.27
N ARG A 42 -11.80 6.99 -2.36
CA ARG A 42 -11.22 7.82 -3.45
C ARG A 42 -11.27 7.15 -4.83
N GLY A 43 -11.66 5.87 -4.88
CA GLY A 43 -11.84 5.13 -6.11
C GLY A 43 -10.59 4.37 -6.55
N PRO A 44 -10.55 3.90 -7.82
CA PRO A 44 -9.62 2.86 -8.20
C PRO A 44 -8.17 3.31 -8.10
N GLY A 45 -7.32 2.54 -7.42
CA GLY A 45 -5.93 2.90 -7.14
C GLY A 45 -5.70 3.37 -5.71
N ALA A 46 -6.77 3.72 -4.98
CA ALA A 46 -6.70 4.02 -3.55
C ALA A 46 -7.07 2.80 -2.68
N ASP A 47 -7.69 1.77 -3.27
CA ASP A 47 -7.92 0.46 -2.66
C ASP A 47 -6.63 -0.36 -2.57
N MET A 48 -6.60 -1.38 -1.69
CA MET A 48 -5.41 -2.20 -1.44
C MET A 48 -4.77 -2.81 -2.69
N ILE A 49 -5.57 -3.28 -3.65
CA ILE A 49 -5.06 -3.88 -4.89
C ILE A 49 -4.43 -2.80 -5.75
N GLY A 50 -5.16 -1.74 -6.03
CA GLY A 50 -4.71 -0.64 -6.87
C GLY A 50 -3.50 0.11 -6.31
N ARG A 51 -3.49 0.36 -5.00
CA ARG A 51 -2.37 0.98 -4.28
C ARG A 51 -1.11 0.13 -4.43
N THR A 52 -1.21 -1.18 -4.14
CA THR A 52 -0.08 -2.10 -4.24
C THR A 52 0.39 -2.24 -5.69
N ALA A 53 -0.54 -2.33 -6.65
CA ALA A 53 -0.21 -2.35 -8.07
C ALA A 53 0.53 -1.07 -8.52
N GLY A 54 0.25 0.07 -7.89
CA GLY A 54 0.97 1.33 -8.11
C GLY A 54 2.43 1.32 -7.64
N MET A 55 2.78 0.43 -6.69
CA MET A 55 4.14 0.25 -6.17
C MET A 55 5.01 -0.63 -7.07
N LEU A 56 4.42 -1.42 -7.97
CA LEU A 56 5.16 -2.32 -8.85
C LEU A 56 6.18 -1.57 -9.72
N VAL A 57 7.33 -2.22 -9.88
CA VAL A 57 8.50 -1.75 -10.64
C VAL A 57 8.59 -2.55 -11.94
N GLU A 58 8.70 -1.85 -13.08
CA GLU A 58 8.69 -2.44 -14.44
C GLU A 58 7.46 -3.30 -14.78
N LEU A 59 6.44 -3.35 -13.91
CA LEU A 59 5.13 -3.92 -14.17
C LEU A 59 4.07 -2.85 -13.92
N TYR A 60 3.03 -2.84 -14.75
CA TYR A 60 1.97 -1.85 -14.69
C TYR A 60 0.61 -2.54 -14.68
N ALA A 61 -0.36 -1.95 -14.00
CA ALA A 61 -1.74 -2.40 -14.02
C ALA A 61 -2.68 -1.28 -14.46
N ARG A 62 -3.80 -1.68 -15.07
CA ARG A 62 -4.90 -0.80 -15.46
C ARG A 62 -6.23 -1.40 -15.02
N VAL A 63 -7.21 -0.53 -14.81
CA VAL A 63 -8.55 -0.94 -14.41
C VAL A 63 -9.37 -1.21 -15.66
N GLU A 64 -10.01 -2.37 -15.71
CA GLU A 64 -10.95 -2.80 -16.73
C GLU A 64 -12.29 -3.21 -16.08
N PRO A 65 -13.39 -3.37 -16.84
CA PRO A 65 -14.67 -3.78 -16.27
C PRO A 65 -14.63 -5.11 -15.52
N SER A 66 -13.75 -6.03 -15.89
CA SER A 66 -13.59 -7.34 -15.24
C SER A 66 -12.71 -7.27 -13.98
N GLY A 67 -11.88 -6.24 -13.83
CA GLY A 67 -10.94 -6.10 -12.73
C GLY A 67 -9.65 -5.39 -13.12
N TRP A 68 -8.60 -5.60 -12.33
CA TRP A 68 -7.28 -5.09 -12.65
C TRP A 68 -6.58 -6.01 -13.63
N ARG A 69 -5.96 -5.44 -14.67
CA ARG A 69 -5.20 -6.19 -15.67
C ARG A 69 -3.78 -5.66 -15.80
N ILE A 70 -2.81 -6.57 -15.93
CA ILE A 70 -1.42 -6.23 -16.25
C ILE A 70 -1.37 -5.55 -17.63
N GLY A 71 -0.56 -4.49 -17.72
CA GLY A 71 -0.36 -3.70 -18.92
C GLY A 71 1.12 -3.49 -19.23
N ASP A 72 1.40 -3.26 -20.52
CA ASP A 72 2.77 -3.20 -21.05
C ASP A 72 3.45 -1.83 -20.84
N ARG A 73 2.73 -0.83 -20.32
CA ARG A 73 3.22 0.55 -20.16
C ARG A 73 2.49 1.29 -19.04
N PRO A 74 3.12 2.29 -18.40
CA PRO A 74 2.47 3.07 -17.36
C PRO A 74 1.25 3.81 -17.91
N GLY A 75 0.10 3.56 -17.31
CA GLY A 75 -1.19 4.09 -17.72
C GLY A 75 -1.73 5.19 -16.80
N ARG A 76 -2.98 5.61 -17.07
CA ARG A 76 -3.71 6.56 -16.21
C ARG A 76 -3.86 6.02 -14.78
N ASP A 77 -4.17 4.74 -14.65
CA ASP A 77 -4.45 4.12 -13.35
C ASP A 77 -3.18 3.95 -12.51
N THR A 78 -2.05 3.59 -13.14
CA THR A 78 -0.73 3.60 -12.48
C THR A 78 -0.38 4.99 -11.94
N LYS A 79 -0.54 6.04 -12.76
CA LYS A 79 -0.28 7.42 -12.34
C LYS A 79 -1.20 7.85 -11.20
N ARG A 80 -2.48 7.47 -11.26
CA ARG A 80 -3.47 7.78 -10.23
C ARG A 80 -3.15 7.09 -8.90
N ALA A 81 -2.86 5.79 -8.91
CA ALA A 81 -2.48 5.06 -7.71
C ALA A 81 -1.23 5.64 -7.03
N ARG A 82 -0.21 6.01 -7.83
CA ARG A 82 1.00 6.69 -7.33
C ARG A 82 0.69 8.08 -6.76
N SER A 83 -0.22 8.82 -7.39
CA SER A 83 -0.67 10.13 -6.90
C SER A 83 -1.35 10.00 -5.53
N TRP A 84 -2.27 9.04 -5.38
CA TRP A 84 -2.93 8.79 -4.10
C TRP A 84 -1.96 8.37 -3.01
N LEU A 85 -1.06 7.44 -3.30
CA LEU A 85 -0.03 7.02 -2.33
C LEU A 85 0.89 8.20 -1.94
N GLY A 86 1.25 9.06 -2.89
CA GLY A 86 2.04 10.26 -2.62
C GLY A 86 1.32 11.22 -1.67
N GLU A 87 0.05 11.51 -1.95
CA GLU A 87 -0.80 12.36 -1.10
C GLU A 87 -0.95 11.78 0.31
N ASP A 88 -1.09 10.46 0.44
CA ASP A 88 -1.16 9.78 1.74
C ASP A 88 0.14 9.89 2.53
N LEU A 89 1.28 9.79 1.85
CA LEU A 89 2.59 9.94 2.47
C LEU A 89 2.87 11.40 2.86
N ASP A 90 2.46 12.36 2.04
CA ASP A 90 2.57 13.80 2.35
C ASP A 90 1.74 14.13 3.62
N ALA A 91 0.52 13.63 3.69
CA ALA A 91 -0.35 13.79 4.86
C ALA A 91 0.22 13.10 6.11
N LEU A 92 0.74 11.87 5.99
CA LEU A 92 1.35 11.17 7.11
C LEU A 92 2.56 11.92 7.65
N GLU A 93 3.46 12.36 6.77
CA GLU A 93 4.67 13.12 7.12
C GLU A 93 4.32 14.37 7.91
N GLU A 94 3.29 15.12 7.49
CA GLU A 94 2.84 16.32 8.19
C GLU A 94 2.47 16.08 9.66
N PHE A 95 1.79 14.97 9.96
CA PHE A 95 1.33 14.66 11.32
C PHE A 95 2.26 13.75 12.13
N THR A 96 3.43 13.41 11.61
CA THR A 96 4.42 12.55 12.28
C THR A 96 5.75 13.28 12.52
N GLN A 97 5.75 14.60 12.51
CA GLN A 97 6.94 15.41 12.79
C GLN A 97 7.50 15.13 14.20
N GLY A 98 8.74 14.65 14.25
CA GLY A 98 9.39 14.26 15.51
C GLY A 98 8.88 12.96 16.13
N PHE A 99 8.05 12.18 15.40
CA PHE A 99 7.59 10.89 15.87
C PHE A 99 8.76 9.89 15.98
N GLU A 100 8.85 9.22 17.13
CA GLU A 100 9.78 8.13 17.39
C GLU A 100 8.99 6.91 17.90
N GLY A 101 9.09 5.79 17.19
CA GLY A 101 8.34 4.59 17.56
C GLY A 101 7.90 3.76 16.37
N PRO A 102 7.10 2.70 16.60
CA PRO A 102 6.63 1.85 15.53
C PRO A 102 5.64 2.59 14.63
N LEU A 103 5.82 2.47 13.31
CA LEU A 103 4.92 3.03 12.30
C LEU A 103 4.54 1.93 11.34
N LYS A 104 3.24 1.65 11.22
CA LYS A 104 2.76 0.58 10.35
C LYS A 104 2.50 1.10 8.94
N VAL A 105 2.95 0.34 7.94
CA VAL A 105 2.52 0.46 6.55
C VAL A 105 2.02 -0.89 6.07
N GLN A 106 1.18 -0.88 5.04
CA GLN A 106 0.57 -2.10 4.52
C GLN A 106 0.56 -2.13 3.00
N ALA A 107 0.63 -3.35 2.48
CA ALA A 107 0.50 -3.67 1.08
C ALA A 107 -0.10 -5.07 0.93
N VAL A 108 -0.62 -5.36 -0.26
CA VAL A 108 -1.10 -6.69 -0.60
C VAL A 108 0.09 -7.60 -0.84
N GLY A 109 0.03 -8.83 -0.34
CA GLY A 109 1.06 -9.83 -0.59
C GLY A 109 1.01 -10.38 -2.02
N PRO A 110 2.05 -11.13 -2.46
CA PRO A 110 2.14 -11.63 -3.82
C PRO A 110 1.00 -12.57 -4.23
N TRP A 111 0.37 -13.30 -3.31
CA TRP A 111 -0.67 -14.28 -3.67
C TRP A 111 -2.01 -13.62 -3.99
N THR A 112 -2.50 -12.75 -3.12
CA THR A 112 -3.70 -11.95 -3.35
C THR A 112 -3.49 -11.02 -4.53
N LEU A 113 -2.29 -10.45 -4.69
CA LEU A 113 -2.02 -9.62 -5.86
C LEU A 113 -2.04 -10.45 -7.16
N ALA A 114 -1.47 -11.65 -7.18
CA ALA A 114 -1.56 -12.56 -8.33
C ALA A 114 -2.99 -13.06 -8.60
N ALA A 115 -3.81 -13.24 -7.56
CA ALA A 115 -5.21 -13.62 -7.68
C ALA A 115 -6.09 -12.48 -8.22
N ALA A 116 -5.75 -11.24 -7.89
CA ALA A 116 -6.53 -10.05 -8.25
C ALA A 116 -6.14 -9.42 -9.60
N LEU A 117 -4.94 -9.70 -10.10
CA LEU A 117 -4.47 -9.18 -11.39
C LEU A 117 -4.71 -10.19 -12.52
N GLU A 118 -5.36 -9.75 -13.58
CA GLU A 118 -5.52 -10.51 -14.82
C GLU A 118 -4.31 -10.35 -15.76
N LEU A 119 -4.01 -11.40 -16.50
CA LEU A 119 -3.13 -11.38 -17.68
C LEU A 119 -3.88 -10.82 -18.90
N ARG A 120 -3.16 -10.71 -20.02
CA ARG A 120 -3.73 -10.22 -21.29
C ARG A 120 -4.92 -11.05 -21.79
N GLY A 121 -4.94 -12.35 -21.49
CA GLY A 121 -6.02 -13.27 -21.87
C GLY A 121 -7.25 -13.22 -20.95
N GLY A 122 -7.16 -12.51 -19.81
CA GLY A 122 -8.24 -12.40 -18.82
C GLY A 122 -8.17 -13.44 -17.70
N GLU A 123 -7.27 -14.43 -17.78
CA GLU A 123 -6.96 -15.34 -16.68
C GLU A 123 -6.23 -14.60 -15.54
N ALA A 124 -6.44 -15.04 -14.30
CA ALA A 124 -5.69 -14.52 -13.16
C ALA A 124 -4.19 -14.85 -13.30
N ALA A 125 -3.32 -13.91 -12.94
CA ALA A 125 -1.86 -14.10 -12.94
C ALA A 125 -1.42 -15.27 -12.06
N LEU A 126 -2.22 -15.61 -11.04
CA LEU A 126 -2.04 -16.80 -10.19
C LEU A 126 -1.96 -18.11 -10.99
N SER A 127 -2.59 -18.17 -12.17
CA SER A 127 -2.57 -19.36 -13.03
C SER A 127 -1.25 -19.56 -13.78
N ASP A 128 -0.36 -18.56 -13.80
CA ASP A 128 0.94 -18.59 -14.48
C ASP A 128 2.08 -18.42 -13.47
N LEU A 129 2.93 -19.45 -13.35
CA LEU A 129 4.06 -19.46 -12.40
C LEU A 129 5.14 -18.43 -12.75
N GLY A 130 5.33 -18.11 -14.02
CA GLY A 130 6.23 -17.06 -14.49
C GLY A 130 5.71 -15.69 -14.07
N ALA A 131 4.42 -15.43 -14.33
CA ALA A 131 3.78 -14.18 -13.92
C ALA A 131 3.83 -13.99 -12.40
N CYS A 132 3.58 -15.05 -11.62
CA CYS A 132 3.71 -15.02 -10.15
C CYS A 132 5.12 -14.63 -9.70
N ARG A 133 6.15 -15.19 -10.35
CA ARG A 133 7.55 -14.90 -10.03
C ARG A 133 7.90 -13.45 -10.35
N ASP A 134 7.52 -12.97 -11.53
CA ASP A 134 7.81 -11.60 -11.98
C ASP A 134 7.08 -10.59 -11.09
N LEU A 135 5.84 -10.88 -10.73
CA LEU A 135 5.03 -10.08 -9.81
C LEU A 135 5.62 -10.02 -8.40
N ALA A 136 6.04 -11.16 -7.83
CA ALA A 136 6.69 -11.20 -6.54
C ALA A 136 8.02 -10.43 -6.52
N GLY A 137 8.81 -10.55 -7.60
CA GLY A 137 10.06 -9.80 -7.77
C GLY A 137 9.83 -8.29 -7.86
N SER A 138 8.88 -7.88 -8.68
CA SER A 138 8.48 -6.48 -8.86
C SER A 138 7.91 -5.88 -7.56
N LEU A 139 7.07 -6.63 -6.84
CA LEU A 139 6.50 -6.22 -5.56
C LEU A 139 7.59 -6.05 -4.48
N ALA A 140 8.53 -6.99 -4.39
CA ALA A 140 9.62 -6.89 -3.43
C ALA A 140 10.45 -5.61 -3.65
N GLU A 141 10.73 -5.25 -4.90
CA GLU A 141 11.46 -4.02 -5.23
C GLU A 141 10.63 -2.76 -4.97
N GLY A 142 9.35 -2.78 -5.34
CA GLY A 142 8.41 -1.71 -5.05
C GLY A 142 8.28 -1.43 -3.55
N LEU A 143 8.20 -2.49 -2.74
CA LEU A 143 8.16 -2.39 -1.29
C LEU A 143 9.44 -1.79 -0.72
N ARG A 144 10.63 -2.18 -1.21
CA ARG A 144 11.89 -1.53 -0.77
C ARG A 144 11.85 -0.03 -1.01
N THR A 145 11.48 0.37 -2.23
CA THR A 145 11.36 1.78 -2.61
C THR A 145 10.36 2.53 -1.73
N HIS A 146 9.19 1.92 -1.47
CA HIS A 146 8.17 2.51 -0.61
C HIS A 146 8.66 2.66 0.84
N LEU A 147 9.32 1.65 1.38
CA LEU A 147 9.84 1.70 2.75
C LEU A 147 10.95 2.74 2.89
N ASP A 148 11.82 2.90 1.89
CA ASP A 148 12.86 3.93 1.90
C ASP A 148 12.26 5.34 1.86
N GLU A 149 11.20 5.54 1.07
CA GLU A 149 10.44 6.79 1.04
C GLU A 149 9.80 7.08 2.42
N VAL A 150 9.21 6.07 3.08
CA VAL A 150 8.64 6.22 4.43
C VAL A 150 9.73 6.56 5.45
N ARG A 151 10.90 5.89 5.40
CA ARG A 151 12.04 6.20 6.30
C ARG A 151 12.54 7.63 6.10
N ARG A 152 12.57 8.11 4.86
CA ARG A 152 13.00 9.47 4.53
C ARG A 152 12.06 10.52 5.13
N ARG A 153 10.76 10.25 5.10
CA ARG A 153 9.70 11.16 5.57
C ARG A 153 9.51 11.12 7.09
N VAL A 154 9.70 9.96 7.72
CA VAL A 154 9.57 9.78 9.17
C VAL A 154 10.83 9.11 9.75
N PRO A 155 11.94 9.85 9.94
CA PRO A 155 13.23 9.24 10.31
C PRO A 155 13.26 8.51 11.66
N GLY A 156 12.40 8.89 12.61
CA GLY A 156 12.27 8.23 13.91
C GLY A 156 11.40 6.97 13.89
N ALA A 157 10.81 6.63 12.73
CA ALA A 157 9.92 5.48 12.62
C ALA A 157 10.68 4.15 12.59
N GLN A 158 10.23 3.21 13.43
CA GLN A 158 10.50 1.80 13.34
C GLN A 158 9.43 1.15 12.46
N ILE A 159 9.68 1.08 11.15
CA ILE A 159 8.64 0.66 10.21
C ILE A 159 8.27 -0.81 10.40
N VAL A 160 6.97 -1.05 10.56
CA VAL A 160 6.34 -2.38 10.57
C VAL A 160 5.56 -2.55 9.28
N VAL A 161 5.80 -3.64 8.56
CA VAL A 161 5.12 -3.94 7.29
C VAL A 161 4.08 -5.02 7.51
N GLN A 162 2.83 -4.73 7.18
CA GLN A 162 1.75 -5.71 7.08
C GLN A 162 1.59 -6.12 5.61
N LEU A 163 1.67 -7.42 5.33
CA LEU A 163 1.35 -7.99 4.03
C LEU A 163 0.02 -8.73 4.13
N ASP A 164 -0.98 -8.24 3.40
CA ASP A 164 -2.33 -8.77 3.43
C ASP A 164 -2.53 -9.82 2.32
N GLU A 165 -2.92 -11.04 2.71
CA GLU A 165 -3.19 -12.18 1.82
C GLU A 165 -4.60 -12.79 2.08
N PRO A 166 -5.71 -12.04 1.87
CA PRO A 166 -7.07 -12.50 2.16
C PRO A 166 -7.71 -13.43 1.10
N SER A 167 -7.06 -13.67 -0.04
CA SER A 167 -7.62 -14.46 -1.17
C SER A 167 -7.70 -15.96 -0.90
#